data_AF-A0A4Q3D9L4-F1
#
_entry.id   AF-A0A4Q3D9L4-F1
#
_cell.length_a   1.000
_cell.length_b   1.000
_cell.length_c   1.000
_cell.angle_alpha   90.00
_cell.angle_beta   90.00
_cell.angle_gamma   90.00
#
_symmetry.space_group_name_H-M   'P 1'
#
loop_
_entity.id
_entity.type
_entity.pdbx_description
1 polymer ?
#
loop_
_entity_poly.entity_id
_entity_poly.type
_entity_poly.pdbx_seq_one_letter_code
_entity_poly.pdbx_strand_id
1 'polypeptide(L)'
;MHLPHPLAADWARHLAEGRRRSPHTVRAYHAAADRLFAFLQRHHGEPATAATLAGLTAADLRAFLAHRRGEGLGNASAARELSAVRGFLDWAGAPAPRLKGPKVARGVPRPIAPADVIALAGEVADEAAAPWLAARDWALLLLLYGAG
;
A
#
# COMPACT_ATOMS: atom_id res chain seq x y z
N MET A 1 -4.22 19.28 -10.21
CA MET A 1 -2.93 18.93 -9.58
C MET A 1 -3.06 19.23 -8.09
N HIS A 2 -3.24 18.22 -7.24
CA HIS A 2 -3.32 18.39 -5.79
C HIS A 2 -1.88 18.53 -5.28
N LEU A 3 -1.55 19.69 -4.69
CA LEU A 3 -0.24 19.87 -4.06
C LEU A 3 -0.20 19.04 -2.77
N PRO A 4 0.92 18.33 -2.49
CA PRO A 4 1.04 17.52 -1.28
C PRO A 4 0.95 18.41 -0.05
N HIS A 5 0.28 17.93 0.99
CA HIS A 5 0.15 18.68 2.24
C HIS A 5 1.53 18.73 2.93
N PRO A 6 1.99 19.88 3.48
CA PRO A 6 3.33 20.00 4.09
C PRO A 6 3.64 18.91 5.12
N LEU A 7 2.69 18.61 6.02
CA LEU A 7 2.84 17.53 7.00
C LEU A 7 2.96 16.13 6.36
N ALA A 8 2.29 15.88 5.22
CA ALA A 8 2.43 14.62 4.52
C ALA A 8 3.84 14.50 3.91
N ALA A 9 4.37 15.58 3.33
CA ALA A 9 5.72 15.62 2.79
C ALA A 9 6.81 15.44 3.88
N ASP A 10 6.65 16.08 5.04
CA ASP A 10 7.55 15.90 6.18
C ASP A 10 7.51 14.47 6.72
N TRP A 11 6.32 13.86 6.78
CA TRP A 11 6.19 12.47 7.16
C TRP A 11 6.85 11.52 6.14
N ALA A 12 6.71 11.80 4.84
CA ALA A 12 7.37 11.02 3.79
C ALA A 12 8.89 11.05 3.95
N ARG A 13 9.46 12.22 4.26
CA ARG A 13 10.87 12.39 4.59
C ARG A 13 11.27 11.59 5.83
N HIS A 14 10.47 11.67 6.90
CA HIS A 14 10.68 10.86 8.11
C HIS A 14 10.68 9.35 7.81
N LEU A 15 9.76 8.87 6.96
CA LEU A 15 9.71 7.46 6.57
C LEU A 15 10.95 7.04 5.75
N ALA A 16 11.41 7.89 4.84
CA ALA A 16 12.54 7.61 3.97
C ALA A 16 13.88 7.67 4.72
N GLU A 17 14.12 8.74 5.47
CA GLU A 17 15.41 9.02 6.10
C GLU A 17 15.47 8.46 7.52
N GLY A 18 14.47 8.78 8.34
CA GLY A 18 14.43 8.36 9.74
C GLY A 18 14.15 6.87 9.92
N ARG A 19 13.24 6.30 9.13
CA ARG A 19 12.82 4.89 9.24
C ARG A 19 13.38 3.98 8.14
N ARG A 20 14.07 4.54 7.13
CA ARG A 20 14.64 3.81 5.99
C ARG A 20 13.64 2.84 5.34
N ARG A 21 12.39 3.29 5.19
CA ARG A 21 11.35 2.50 4.50
C ARG A 21 11.62 2.45 3.01
N SER A 22 11.19 1.36 2.37
CA SER A 22 11.34 1.22 0.92
C SER A 22 10.65 2.39 0.17
N PRO A 23 11.15 2.79 -1.00
CA PRO A 23 10.50 3.84 -1.80
C PRO A 23 9.02 3.54 -2.10
N HIS A 24 8.68 2.27 -2.27
CA HIS A 24 7.32 1.80 -2.47
C HIS A 24 6.42 2.07 -1.25
N THR A 25 6.93 1.79 -0.05
CA THR A 25 6.24 2.08 1.20
C THR A 25 6.06 3.57 1.41
N VAL A 26 7.11 4.37 1.20
CA VAL A 26 7.06 5.84 1.34
C VAL A 26 5.99 6.41 0.41
N ARG A 27 6.02 6.07 -0.88
CA ARG A 27 5.03 6.53 -1.87
C ARG A 27 3.60 6.15 -1.48
N ALA A 28 3.40 4.89 -1.07
CA ALA A 28 2.11 4.37 -0.65
C ALA A 28 1.55 5.10 0.57
N TYR A 29 2.41 5.39 1.55
CA TYR A 29 2.03 6.00 2.82
C TYR A 29 1.79 7.50 2.65
N HIS A 30 2.73 8.20 2.01
CA HIS A 30 2.59 9.62 1.65
C HIS A 30 1.25 9.91 0.96
N ALA A 31 0.92 9.13 -0.07
CA ALA A 31 -0.33 9.31 -0.79
C ALA A 31 -1.58 9.03 0.07
N ALA A 32 -1.50 8.18 1.10
CA ALA A 32 -2.60 7.96 2.04
C ALA A 32 -2.79 9.18 2.97
N ALA A 33 -1.71 9.83 3.41
CA ALA A 33 -1.80 11.06 4.20
C ALA A 33 -2.38 12.22 3.37
N ASP A 34 -1.93 12.42 2.14
CA ASP A 34 -2.50 13.44 1.24
C ASP A 34 -4.01 13.21 1.01
N ARG A 35 -4.40 11.96 0.75
CA ARG A 35 -5.82 11.61 0.60
C ARG A 35 -6.63 11.87 1.86
N LEU A 36 -6.05 11.67 3.05
CA LEU A 36 -6.72 12.00 4.30
C LEU A 36 -6.97 13.50 4.42
N PHE A 37 -5.97 14.35 4.17
CA PHE A 37 -6.15 15.81 4.19
C PHE A 37 -7.19 16.26 3.16
N ALA A 38 -7.09 15.78 1.92
CA ALA A 38 -8.04 16.09 0.86
C ALA A 38 -9.48 15.64 1.19
N PHE A 39 -9.63 14.54 1.92
CA PHE A 39 -10.93 14.10 2.42
C PHE A 39 -11.44 15.00 3.55
N LEU A 40 -10.62 15.25 4.58
CA LEU A 40 -11.02 16.06 5.73
C LEU A 40 -11.42 17.47 5.33
N GLN A 41 -10.68 18.08 4.40
CA GLN A 41 -11.02 19.41 3.88
C GLN A 41 -12.43 19.45 3.28
N ARG A 42 -12.80 18.41 2.53
CA ARG A 42 -14.14 18.30 1.94
C ARG A 42 -15.20 17.90 2.97
N HIS A 43 -14.83 17.06 3.94
CA HIS A 43 -15.75 16.51 4.93
C HIS A 43 -16.17 17.54 5.98
N HIS A 44 -15.23 18.40 6.42
CA HIS A 44 -15.47 19.45 7.41
C HIS A 44 -15.80 20.80 6.76
N GLY A 45 -15.51 20.97 5.46
CA GLY A 45 -15.78 22.21 4.73
C GLY A 45 -14.79 23.33 5.01
N GLU A 46 -13.67 23.04 5.67
CA GLU A 46 -12.62 23.98 6.05
C GLU A 46 -11.23 23.39 5.78
N PRO A 47 -10.16 24.20 5.71
CA PRO A 47 -8.80 23.68 5.51
C PRO A 47 -8.41 22.65 6.59
N ALA A 48 -7.95 21.48 6.16
CA ALA A 48 -7.46 20.46 7.08
C ALA A 48 -6.06 20.83 7.58
N THR A 49 -5.88 20.94 8.89
CA THR A 49 -4.65 21.38 9.56
C THR A 49 -4.16 20.35 10.59
N ALA A 50 -3.04 20.65 11.27
CA ALA A 50 -2.60 19.86 12.42
C ALA A 50 -3.68 19.79 13.53
N ALA A 51 -4.43 20.87 13.74
CA ALA A 51 -5.51 20.91 14.73
C ALA A 51 -6.65 19.96 14.33
N THR A 52 -6.95 19.85 13.03
CA THR A 52 -7.93 18.88 12.51
C THR A 52 -7.52 17.43 12.84
N LEU A 53 -6.23 17.11 12.78
CA LEU A 53 -5.73 15.78 13.18
C LEU A 53 -5.86 15.54 14.69
N ALA A 54 -5.62 16.57 15.52
CA ALA A 54 -5.76 16.47 16.97
C ALA A 54 -7.22 16.21 17.40
N GLY A 55 -8.19 16.77 16.68
CA GLY A 55 -9.63 16.59 16.90
C GLY A 55 -10.25 15.39 16.18
N LEU A 56 -9.45 14.58 15.49
CA LEU A 56 -9.95 13.54 14.60
C LEU A 56 -10.75 12.46 15.36
N THR A 57 -11.97 12.18 14.92
CA THR A 57 -12.83 11.19 15.57
C THR A 57 -12.81 9.84 14.85
N ALA A 58 -13.30 8.80 15.54
CA ALA A 58 -13.55 7.51 14.90
C ALA A 58 -14.60 7.59 13.77
N ALA A 59 -15.51 8.57 13.83
CA ALA A 59 -16.50 8.78 12.78
C ALA A 59 -15.85 9.33 11.51
N ASP A 60 -14.92 10.28 11.63
CA ASP A 60 -14.16 10.81 10.49
C ASP A 60 -13.36 9.73 9.79
N LEU A 61 -12.66 8.88 10.54
CA LEU A 61 -11.90 7.77 9.96
C LEU A 61 -12.80 6.72 9.29
N ARG A 62 -13.99 6.46 9.85
CA ARG A 62 -14.98 5.58 9.22
C ARG A 62 -15.51 6.18 7.92
N ALA A 63 -15.83 7.48 7.92
CA ALA A 63 -16.29 8.19 6.73
C ALA A 63 -15.21 8.23 5.65
N PHE A 64 -13.95 8.47 6.01
CA PHE A 64 -12.81 8.42 5.11
C PHE A 64 -12.68 7.05 4.44
N LEU A 65 -12.65 5.96 5.22
CA LEU A 65 -12.55 4.62 4.65
C LEU A 65 -13.77 4.24 3.82
N ALA A 66 -14.97 4.65 4.20
CA ALA A 66 -16.18 4.44 3.42
C ALA A 66 -16.09 5.16 2.06
N HIS A 67 -15.65 6.42 2.04
CA HIS A 67 -15.41 7.18 0.82
C HIS A 67 -14.41 6.46 -0.09
N ARG A 68 -13.26 6.04 0.46
CA ARG A 68 -12.24 5.31 -0.30
C ARG A 68 -12.74 3.98 -0.86
N ARG A 69 -13.59 3.25 -0.11
CA ARG A 69 -14.22 2.02 -0.60
C ARG A 69 -15.24 2.30 -1.71
N GLY A 70 -15.97 3.42 -1.63
CA GLY A 70 -16.85 3.89 -2.70
C GLY A 70 -16.09 4.17 -4.01
N GLU A 71 -14.81 4.52 -3.92
CA GLU A 71 -13.90 4.68 -5.07
C GLU A 71 -13.26 3.35 -5.54
N GLY A 72 -13.77 2.21 -5.08
CA GLY A 72 -13.30 0.88 -5.50
C GLY A 72 -12.11 0.31 -4.72
N LEU A 73 -11.75 0.88 -3.57
CA LEU A 73 -10.63 0.38 -2.77
C LEU A 73 -10.94 -1.00 -2.14
N GLY A 74 -10.27 -2.06 -2.63
CA GLY A 74 -10.38 -3.41 -2.09
C GLY A 74 -9.85 -3.57 -0.65
N ASN A 75 -10.18 -4.68 0.01
CA ASN A 75 -9.90 -4.89 1.44
C ASN A 75 -8.40 -4.80 1.81
N ALA A 76 -7.52 -5.40 1.01
CA ALA A 76 -6.07 -5.36 1.26
C ALA A 76 -5.53 -3.91 1.18
N SER A 77 -5.95 -3.17 0.15
CA SER A 77 -5.58 -1.77 -0.03
C SER A 77 -6.16 -0.89 1.08
N ALA A 78 -7.40 -1.13 1.51
CA ALA A 78 -8.02 -0.40 2.63
C ALA A 78 -7.36 -0.70 3.98
N ALA A 79 -6.89 -1.93 4.21
CA ALA A 79 -6.10 -2.26 5.39
C ALA A 79 -4.75 -1.53 5.39
N ARG A 80 -4.05 -1.48 4.24
CA ARG A 80 -2.83 -0.70 4.06
C ARG A 80 -3.06 0.80 4.26
N GLU A 81 -4.14 1.34 3.70
CA GLU A 81 -4.53 2.74 3.84
C GLU A 81 -4.71 3.10 5.33
N LEU A 82 -5.46 2.29 6.07
CA LEU A 82 -5.69 2.51 7.49
C LEU A 82 -4.41 2.35 8.32
N SER A 83 -3.50 1.43 7.96
CA SER A 83 -2.19 1.31 8.60
C SER A 83 -1.30 2.53 8.35
N ALA A 84 -1.34 3.09 7.13
CA ALA A 84 -0.64 4.33 6.82
C ALA A 84 -1.20 5.51 7.63
N VAL A 85 -2.53 5.67 7.66
CA VAL A 85 -3.18 6.73 8.46
C VAL A 85 -2.81 6.62 9.93
N ARG A 86 -2.84 5.42 10.52
CA ARG A 86 -2.43 5.24 11.93
C ARG A 86 -0.98 5.65 12.18
N GLY A 87 -0.06 5.24 11.31
CA GLY A 87 1.34 5.62 11.42
C GLY A 87 1.57 7.12 11.21
N PHE A 88 0.74 7.76 10.39
CA PHE A 88 0.79 9.20 10.19
C PHE A 88 0.31 9.97 11.43
N LEU A 89 -0.84 9.57 12.00
CA LEU A 89 -1.38 10.19 13.23
C LEU A 89 -0.41 10.04 14.40
N ASP A 90 0.15 8.85 14.58
CA ASP A 90 1.18 8.57 15.59
C ASP A 90 2.41 9.49 15.43
N TRP A 91 2.95 9.59 14.21
CA TRP A 91 4.08 10.49 13.91
C TRP A 91 3.74 11.96 14.15
N ALA A 92 2.53 12.38 13.79
CA ALA A 92 2.05 13.75 13.99
C ALA A 92 1.72 14.09 15.45
N GLY A 93 1.84 13.13 16.38
CA GLY A 93 1.45 13.29 17.77
C GLY A 93 -0.07 13.42 17.98
N ALA A 94 -0.86 13.03 16.97
CA ALA A 94 -2.31 13.07 17.01
C ALA A 94 -2.87 11.74 17.54
N PRO A 95 -3.93 11.76 18.36
CA PRO A 95 -4.58 10.53 18.81
C PRO A 95 -5.12 9.78 17.60
N ALA A 96 -4.86 8.46 17.53
CA ALA A 96 -5.42 7.59 16.51
C ALA A 96 -6.67 6.88 17.05
N PRO A 97 -7.89 7.25 16.62
CA PRO A 97 -9.10 6.57 17.06
C PRO A 97 -9.07 5.07 16.76
N ARG A 98 -9.56 4.26 17.71
CA ARG A 98 -9.63 2.81 17.53
C ARG A 98 -10.63 2.48 16.43
N LEU A 99 -10.14 1.88 15.35
CA LEU A 99 -10.97 1.41 14.24
C LEU A 99 -10.50 0.03 13.76
N LYS A 100 -11.43 -0.93 13.73
CA LYS A 100 -11.17 -2.26 13.16
C LYS A 100 -11.04 -2.16 11.65
N GLY A 101 -9.92 -2.64 11.13
CA GLY A 101 -9.69 -2.66 9.68
C GLY A 101 -10.56 -3.70 8.96
N PRO A 102 -10.67 -3.59 7.62
CA PRO A 102 -11.38 -4.58 6.82
C PRO A 102 -10.74 -5.96 6.96
N LYS A 103 -11.57 -7.02 6.92
CA LYS A 103 -11.07 -8.39 6.93
C LYS A 103 -10.36 -8.66 5.60
N VAL A 104 -9.05 -8.85 5.65
CA VAL A 104 -8.25 -9.31 4.51
C VAL A 104 -8.20 -10.83 4.58
N ALA A 105 -8.77 -11.50 3.58
CA ALA A 105 -8.62 -12.94 3.45
C ALA A 105 -7.13 -13.26 3.21
N ARG A 106 -6.59 -14.25 3.91
CA ARG A 106 -5.27 -14.80 3.56
C ARG A 106 -5.45 -15.60 2.27
N GLY A 107 -5.27 -14.95 1.13
CA GLY A 107 -5.07 -15.64 -0.14
C GLY A 107 -3.58 -15.91 -0.27
N VAL A 108 -3.14 -17.14 0.02
CA VAL A 108 -1.90 -17.61 -0.60
C VAL A 108 -2.20 -17.86 -2.07
N PRO A 109 -1.30 -17.48 -2.99
CA PRO A 109 -1.39 -17.93 -4.38
C PRO A 109 -1.61 -19.45 -4.38
N ARG A 110 -2.53 -19.94 -5.21
CA ARG A 110 -2.72 -21.38 -5.33
C ARG A 110 -1.38 -21.96 -5.83
N PRO A 111 -0.81 -22.97 -5.15
CA PRO A 111 0.42 -23.60 -5.64
C PRO A 111 0.18 -24.12 -7.05
N ILE A 112 1.08 -23.78 -7.98
CA ILE A 112 1.12 -24.38 -9.30
C ILE A 112 1.67 -25.80 -9.15
N ALA A 113 1.15 -26.77 -9.90
CA ALA A 113 1.68 -28.13 -9.82
C ALA A 113 3.11 -28.15 -10.40
N PRO A 114 4.04 -28.98 -9.86
CA PRO A 114 5.41 -29.04 -10.37
C PRO A 114 5.48 -29.29 -11.88
N ALA A 115 4.58 -30.15 -12.40
CA ALA A 115 4.50 -30.47 -13.82
C ALA A 115 4.16 -29.24 -14.68
N ASP A 116 3.22 -28.40 -14.23
CA ASP A 116 2.82 -27.19 -14.95
C ASP A 116 3.95 -26.16 -14.98
N VAL A 117 4.75 -26.06 -13.90
CA VAL A 117 5.92 -25.17 -13.86
C VAL A 117 7.04 -25.66 -14.79
N ILE A 118 7.30 -26.96 -14.83
CA ILE A 118 8.27 -27.55 -15.75
C ILE A 118 7.84 -27.32 -17.20
N ALA A 119 6.56 -27.53 -17.51
CA ALA A 119 6.02 -27.27 -18.84
C ALA A 119 6.16 -25.80 -19.23
N LEU A 120 5.75 -24.87 -18.35
CA LEU A 120 5.87 -23.44 -18.58
C LEU A 120 7.34 -22.99 -18.76
N ALA A 121 8.25 -23.53 -17.95
CA ALA A 121 9.67 -23.24 -18.09
C ALA A 121 10.23 -23.71 -19.44
N GLY A 122 9.73 -24.84 -19.96
CA GLY A 122 10.06 -25.33 -21.29
C GLY A 122 9.54 -24.43 -22.40
N GLU A 123 8.27 -24.05 -22.35
CA GLU A 123 7.67 -23.14 -23.33
C GLU A 123 8.46 -21.81 -23.41
N VAL A 124 8.81 -21.22 -22.27
CA VAL A 124 9.60 -19.97 -22.23
C VAL A 124 11.03 -20.18 -22.75
N ALA A 125 11.64 -21.34 -22.46
CA ALA A 125 12.98 -21.66 -22.94
C ALA A 125 13.01 -21.88 -24.47
N ASP A 126 11.98 -22.49 -25.03
CA ASP A 126 11.85 -22.77 -26.47
C ASP A 126 11.64 -21.48 -27.29
N GLU A 127 10.99 -20.47 -26.72
CA GLU A 127 10.77 -19.15 -27.35
C GLU A 127 11.97 -18.18 -27.21
N ALA A 128 13.01 -18.56 -26.48
CA ALA A 128 14.12 -17.66 -26.18
C ALA A 128 15.01 -17.39 -27.40
N ALA A 129 15.34 -16.11 -27.62
CA ALA A 129 16.17 -15.67 -28.75
C ALA A 129 17.63 -16.18 -28.73
N ALA A 130 18.10 -16.73 -27.60
CA ALA A 130 19.44 -17.26 -27.47
C ALA A 130 19.50 -18.38 -26.41
N PRO A 131 20.40 -19.38 -26.55
CA PRO A 131 20.50 -20.50 -25.61
C PRO A 131 20.75 -20.12 -24.15
N TRP A 132 21.50 -19.05 -23.89
CA TRP A 132 21.78 -18.60 -22.52
C TRP A 132 20.57 -17.91 -21.87
N LEU A 133 19.69 -17.28 -22.67
CA LEU A 133 18.42 -16.72 -22.19
C LEU A 133 17.47 -17.84 -21.79
N ALA A 134 17.39 -18.90 -22.61
CA ALA A 134 16.62 -20.11 -22.30
C ALA A 134 17.03 -20.71 -20.96
N ALA A 135 18.33 -20.95 -20.76
CA ALA A 135 18.86 -21.50 -19.51
C ALA A 135 18.61 -20.57 -18.31
N ARG A 136 18.73 -19.26 -18.48
CA ARG A 136 18.46 -18.26 -17.43
C ARG A 136 16.99 -18.26 -17.02
N ASP A 137 16.08 -18.15 -17.98
CA ASP A 137 14.65 -17.99 -17.70
C ASP A 137 14.07 -19.29 -17.13
N TRP A 138 14.52 -20.44 -17.61
CA TRP A 138 14.25 -21.75 -17.00
C TRP A 138 14.70 -21.79 -15.54
N ALA A 139 15.95 -21.42 -15.25
CA ALA A 139 16.47 -21.41 -13.88
C ALA A 139 15.72 -20.43 -12.97
N LEU A 140 15.35 -19.25 -13.48
CA LEU A 140 14.57 -18.25 -12.74
C LEU A 140 13.18 -18.78 -12.39
N LEU A 141 12.47 -19.39 -13.35
CA LEU A 141 11.13 -19.95 -13.12
C LEU A 141 11.15 -21.07 -12.07
N LEU A 142 12.12 -21.99 -12.17
CA LEU A 142 12.29 -23.05 -11.17
C LEU A 142 12.70 -22.51 -9.80
N LEU A 143 13.56 -21.48 -9.75
CA LEU A 143 13.97 -20.85 -8.50
C LEU A 143 12.80 -20.14 -7.81
N LEU A 144 12.02 -19.35 -8.56
CA LEU A 144 10.83 -18.67 -8.03
C LEU A 144 9.82 -19.68 -7.48
N TYR A 145 9.59 -20.78 -8.20
CA TYR A 145 8.70 -21.84 -7.74
C TYR A 145 9.21 -22.53 -6.47
N GLY A 146 10.49 -22.88 -6.43
CA GLY A 146 11.08 -23.61 -5.30
C GLY A 146 11.27 -22.77 -4.04
N ALA A 147 11.44 -21.45 -4.18
CA ALA A 147 11.72 -20.54 -3.06
C ALA A 147 10.47 -19.86 -2.48
N GLY A 148 9.36 -19.77 -3.24
CA GLY A 148 8.10 -19.16 -2.81
C GLY A 148 8.00 -17.66 -3.02
#